data_AF-A0A383CSB5-F1
#
_entry.id   AF-A0A383CSB5-F1
#
_cell.length_a   1.000
_cell.length_b   1.000
_cell.length_c   1.000
_cell.angle_alpha   90.00
_cell.angle_beta   90.00
_cell.angle_gamma   90.00
#
_symmetry.space_group_name_H-M   'P 1'
#
loop_
_entity.id
_entity.type
_entity.pdbx_description
1 polymer ?
#
loop_
_entity_poly.entity_id
_entity_poly.type
_entity_poly.pdbx_seq_one_letter_code
_entity_poly.pdbx_strand_id
1 'polypeptide(L)' 'MKESKPRQRADYQYFDQVETRWNDNDIYGHMNNVVYYEMFDSVINRYLITEGCLNISNGPTAGIIPETRCR' A
#
# COMPACT_ATOMS: atom_id res chain seq x y z
N MET A 1 25.31 1.39 5.30
CA MET A 1 23.85 1.25 5.47
C MET A 1 23.65 0.10 6.43
N LYS A 2 23.04 0.29 7.61
CA LYS A 2 22.78 -0.84 8.53
C LYS A 2 21.69 -1.68 7.89
N GLU A 3 22.02 -2.91 7.49
CA GLU A 3 21.02 -3.86 6.98
C GLU A 3 20.00 -4.13 8.08
N SER A 4 18.77 -3.65 7.88
CA SER A 4 17.65 -3.97 8.75
C SER A 4 17.08 -5.32 8.30
N LYS A 5 16.75 -6.20 9.26
CA LYS A 5 16.15 -7.49 8.90
C LYS A 5 14.79 -7.23 8.22
N PRO A 6 14.44 -7.95 7.14
CA PRO A 6 13.13 -7.84 6.53
C PRO A 6 12.03 -8.07 7.58
N ARG A 7 10.98 -7.27 7.52
CA ARG A 7 9.79 -7.45 8.36
C ARG A 7 9.12 -8.79 8.03
N GLN A 8 8.54 -9.42 9.05
CA GLN A 8 7.79 -10.66 8.91
C GLN A 8 6.31 -10.36 8.73
N ARG A 9 5.58 -11.30 8.15
CA ARG A 9 4.12 -11.18 7.98
C ARG A 9 3.42 -10.90 9.32
N ALA A 10 3.87 -11.54 10.41
CA ALA A 10 3.31 -11.34 11.75
C ALA A 10 3.47 -9.91 12.32
N ASP A 11 4.32 -9.07 11.72
CA ASP A 11 4.53 -7.68 12.16
C ASP A 11 3.40 -6.74 11.68
N TYR A 12 2.45 -7.23 10.87
CA TYR A 12 1.36 -6.46 10.28
C TYR A 12 0.00 -6.92 10.83
N GLN A 13 -0.87 -5.95 11.13
CA GLN A 13 -2.19 -6.20 11.74
C GLN A 13 -3.32 -6.33 10.70
N TYR A 14 -3.10 -5.86 9.48
CA TYR A 14 -4.11 -5.82 8.43
C TYR A 14 -3.53 -6.39 7.13
N PHE A 15 -4.37 -7.13 6.40
CA PHE A 15 -4.04 -7.72 5.11
C PHE A 15 -5.17 -7.46 4.14
N ASP A 16 -4.81 -7.09 2.91
CA ASP A 16 -5.74 -6.92 1.81
C ASP A 16 -5.21 -7.69 0.59
N GLN A 17 -6.13 -8.25 -0.19
CA GLN A 17 -5.80 -8.96 -1.42
C GLN A 17 -5.87 -7.99 -2.60
N VAL A 18 -4.77 -7.87 -3.33
CA VAL A 18 -4.66 -7.04 -4.52
C VAL A 18 -4.32 -7.93 -5.70
N GLU A 19 -5.09 -7.80 -6.78
CA GLU A 19 -4.83 -8.52 -8.02
C GLU A 19 -3.82 -7.76 -8.88
N THR A 20 -2.85 -8.49 -9.43
CA THR A 20 -1.86 -7.96 -10.36
C THR A 20 -2.44 -7.87 -11.78
N ARG A 21 -2.01 -6.86 -12.53
CA ARG A 21 -2.36 -6.65 -13.93
C ARG A 21 -1.19 -7.03 -14.82
N TRP A 22 -1.47 -7.34 -16.09
CA TRP A 22 -0.42 -7.63 -17.08
C TRP A 22 0.63 -6.50 -17.19
N ASN A 23 0.16 -5.25 -17.18
CA ASN A 23 0.99 -4.05 -17.32
C ASN A 23 1.77 -3.68 -16.04
N ASP A 24 1.62 -4.43 -14.96
CA ASP A 24 2.40 -4.19 -13.74
C ASP A 24 3.85 -4.65 -13.92
N ASN A 25 4.10 -5.54 -14.89
CA ASN A 25 5.44 -6.03 -15.20
C ASN A 25 6.22 -5.02 -16.04
N ASP A 26 7.48 -4.78 -15.68
CA ASP A 26 8.42 -4.00 -16.48
C ASP A 26 9.12 -4.86 -17.55
N ILE A 27 10.06 -4.23 -18.29
CA ILE A 27 10.84 -4.88 -19.34
C ILE A 27 11.68 -6.08 -18.84
N TYR A 28 11.94 -6.15 -17.54
CA TYR A 28 12.68 -7.26 -16.92
C TYR A 28 11.76 -8.42 -16.52
N GLY A 29 10.45 -8.32 -16.77
CA GLY A 29 9.47 -9.37 -16.50
C GLY A 29 9.09 -9.51 -15.03
N HIS A 30 9.41 -8.52 -14.20
CA HIS A 30 8.99 -8.45 -12.81
C HIS A 30 8.11 -7.23 -12.58
N MET A 31 7.37 -7.24 -11.48
CA MET A 31 6.58 -6.08 -11.07
C MET A 31 7.46 -4.84 -10.91
N ASN A 32 7.10 -3.76 -11.59
CA ASN A 32 7.81 -2.50 -11.52
C ASN A 32 7.76 -1.92 -10.10
N ASN A 33 8.83 -1.26 -9.67
CA ASN A 33 8.90 -0.69 -8.32
C ASN A 33 7.85 0.40 -8.05
N VAL A 34 7.36 1.11 -9.07
CA VAL A 34 6.30 2.13 -8.95
C VAL A 34 4.98 1.50 -8.56
N VAL A 35 4.67 0.30 -9.09
CA VAL A 35 3.41 -0.41 -8.83
C VAL A 35 3.23 -0.71 -7.35
N TYR A 36 4.30 -0.99 -6.61
CA TYR A 36 4.23 -1.18 -5.16
C TYR A 36 3.64 0.04 -4.43
N TYR A 37 3.97 1.26 -4.86
CA TYR A 37 3.43 2.49 -4.26
C TYR A 37 1.95 2.69 -4.59
N GLU A 38 1.54 2.33 -5.81
CA GLU A 38 0.12 2.33 -6.19
C GLU A 38 -0.69 1.32 -5.35
N MET A 39 -0.11 0.13 -5.09
CA MET A 39 -0.70 -0.86 -4.21
C MET A 39 -0.81 -0.36 -2.77
N PHE A 40 0.22 0.30 -2.23
CA PHE A 40 0.17 0.86 -0.88
C PHE A 40 -0.94 1.90 -0.73
N ASP A 41 -1.05 2.83 -1.69
CA ASP A 41 -2.12 3.83 -1.67
C ASP A 41 -3.51 3.17 -1.71
N SER A 42 -3.68 2.17 -2.57
CA SER A 42 -4.94 1.43 -2.68
C SER A 42 -5.33 0.70 -1.39
N VAL A 43 -4.38 -0.03 -0.79
CA VAL A 43 -4.61 -0.81 0.44
C VAL A 43 -4.90 0.10 1.63
N ILE A 44 -4.14 1.19 1.77
CA ILE A 44 -4.32 2.14 2.88
C ILE A 44 -5.66 2.86 2.75
N ASN A 45 -6.00 3.39 1.58
CA ASN A 45 -7.27 4.08 1.38
C ASN A 45 -8.46 3.13 1.57
N ARG A 46 -8.34 1.88 1.09
CA ARG A 46 -9.38 0.88 1.34
C ARG A 46 -9.57 0.62 2.83
N TYR A 47 -8.48 0.44 3.58
CA TYR A 47 -8.56 0.28 5.04
C TYR A 47 -9.21 1.49 5.72
N LEU A 48 -8.81 2.70 5.37
CA LEU A 48 -9.39 3.92 5.95
C LEU A 48 -10.89 4.06 5.65
N ILE A 49 -11.34 3.69 4.44
CA ILE A 49 -12.75 3.73 4.06
C ILE A 49 -13.56 2.66 4.80
N THR A 50 -13.05 1.43 4.85
CA THR A 50 -13.80 0.25 5.34
C THR A 50 -13.78 0.13 6.85
N GLU A 51 -12.61 0.29 7.48
CA GLU A 51 -12.42 0.14 8.93
C GLU A 51 -12.29 1.49 9.65
N GLY A 52 -11.77 2.51 8.96
CA GLY A 52 -11.52 3.84 9.52
C GLY A 52 -12.68 4.84 9.37
N CYS A 53 -13.82 4.42 8.78
CA CYS A 53 -14.98 5.27 8.49
C CYS A 53 -14.66 6.55 7.68
N LEU A 54 -13.57 6.55 6.90
CA LEU A 54 -13.21 7.67 6.05
C LEU A 54 -14.23 7.84 4.93
N ASN A 55 -14.90 8.98 4.90
CA ASN A 55 -15.76 9.37 3.80
C ASN A 55 -15.00 10.32 2.87
N ILE A 56 -14.47 9.77 1.78
CA ILE A 56 -13.69 10.51 0.78
C ILE A 56 -14.49 11.57 0.02
N SER A 57 -15.81 11.46 -0.04
CA SER A 57 -16.66 12.34 -0.85
C SER A 57 -17.17 13.54 -0.05
N ASN A 58 -17.63 13.29 1.18
CA ASN A 58 -18.37 14.30 1.98
C ASN A 58 -17.95 14.30 3.47
N GLY A 59 -16.87 13.59 3.82
CA GLY A 59 -16.39 13.54 5.20
C GLY A 59 -15.67 14.83 5.61
N PRO A 60 -15.74 15.23 6.89
CA PRO A 60 -14.99 16.38 7.39
C PRO A 60 -13.49 16.09 7.61
N THR A 61 -13.06 14.83 7.42
CA THR A 61 -11.71 14.35 7.76
C THR A 61 -11.00 13.88 6.49
N ALA A 62 -9.74 14.30 6.33
CA ALA A 62 -8.86 13.83 5.27
C ALA A 62 -7.90 12.75 5.79
N GLY A 63 -7.73 11.66 5.04
CA GLY A 63 -6.66 10.68 5.27
C GLY A 63 -5.34 11.23 4.72
N ILE A 64 -4.30 11.30 5.56
CA ILE A 64 -2.97 11.74 5.14
C ILE A 64 -1.99 10.60 5.37
N ILE A 65 -1.23 10.26 4.32
CA ILE A 65 -0.14 9.28 4.38
C ILE A 65 1.18 10.06 4.30
N PRO A 66 1.82 10.37 5.44
CA PRO A 66 2.97 11.27 5.45
C PRO A 66 4.25 10.62 4.88
N GLU A 67 4.33 9.28 4.87
CA GLU A 67 5.50 8.56 4.37
C GLU A 67 5.10 7.18 3.84
N THR A 68 5.50 6.88 2.61
CA THR A 68 5.53 5.53 2.03
C THR A 68 6.98 5.20 1.71
N ARG A 69 7.65 4.45 2.58
CA ARG A 69 9.03 3.98 2.34
C ARG A 69 9.13 2.48 2.51
N CYS A 70 9.71 1.82 1.53
CA CYS A 70 10.32 0.51 1.70
C CYS A 70 11.69 0.74 2.35
N ARG A 71 11.89 0.24 3.58
CA ARG A 71 13.17 0.29 4.31
C ARG A 71 13.69 -1.11 4.58
#